data_AF-A0AAD9QE17-F1
#
_entry.id   AF-A0AAD9QE17-F1
#
_cell.length_a   1.000
_cell.length_b   1.000
_cell.length_c   1.000
_cell.angle_alpha   90.00
_cell.angle_beta   90.00
_cell.angle_gamma   90.00
#
_symmetry.space_group_name_H-M   'P 1'
#
loop_
_entity.id
_entity.type
_entity.pdbx_description
1 polymer ?
#
loop_
_entity_poly.entity_id
_entity_poly.type
_entity_poly.pdbx_seq_one_letter_code
_entity_poly.pdbx_strand_id
1 'polypeptide(L)'
;MAKILFALLTLIVMQFSCSAAISFKWCVTPAEKVKCADFMKYVNITAQEAKISITTGCVEGTTYDDCAAKISKSEADLVTLDAGRLFEAGVQKYIKEPKFISQLCALCQGINSTQCSTSTSTNMYASYHGSFKCMAKNGGDVAFVKHTTVEEVVAQGHYGNVSDYQYLCKDNSRKAHAVVTREDNPNIEDIITILKKMSENYGSKATRFQLFNSTRYSGSNLIFKDSATALTGIAKDKRTYVKFLREDYEDFAALRACSFRSTTAKPTESSEGAPYISFLFVSFSALLAMIPT
;
A
#
# COMPACT_ATOMS: atom_id res chain seq x y z
N MET A 1 -62.75 5.72 65.91
CA MET A 1 -62.15 6.68 64.96
C MET A 1 -60.65 6.75 65.23
N ALA A 2 -59.86 6.59 64.17
CA ALA A 2 -58.49 6.07 64.19
C ALA A 2 -57.43 7.04 64.74
N LYS A 3 -56.47 6.47 65.48
CA LYS A 3 -55.19 7.10 65.85
C LYS A 3 -54.21 6.90 64.68
N ILE A 4 -53.73 7.97 64.07
CA ILE A 4 -52.73 7.91 63.00
C ILE A 4 -51.36 8.25 63.59
N LEU A 5 -50.51 7.24 63.63
CA LEU A 5 -49.11 7.27 64.03
C LEU A 5 -48.28 7.59 62.77
N PHE A 6 -47.70 8.78 62.67
CA PHE A 6 -46.75 9.10 61.60
C PHE A 6 -45.34 8.63 62.01
N ALA A 7 -45.02 7.39 61.67
CA ALA A 7 -43.64 6.91 61.61
C ALA A 7 -43.04 7.37 60.26
N LEU A 8 -42.43 8.55 60.24
CA LEU A 8 -41.63 9.00 59.10
C LEU A 8 -40.22 8.42 59.24
N LEU A 9 -40.05 7.28 58.59
CA LEU A 9 -38.79 6.66 58.17
C LEU A 9 -37.76 7.74 57.80
N THR A 10 -36.71 7.90 58.61
CA THR A 10 -35.48 8.52 58.13
C THR A 10 -34.88 7.57 57.09
N LEU A 11 -35.01 7.95 55.82
CA LEU A 11 -34.34 7.30 54.71
C LEU A 11 -32.83 7.40 54.97
N ILE A 12 -32.24 6.31 55.49
CA ILE A 12 -30.79 6.12 55.44
C ILE A 12 -30.47 6.04 53.96
N VAL A 13 -30.00 7.14 53.38
CA VAL A 13 -29.29 7.12 52.11
C VAL A 13 -27.99 6.40 52.40
N MET A 14 -28.01 5.06 52.35
CA MET A 14 -26.80 4.28 52.13
C MET A 14 -26.25 4.79 50.81
N GLN A 15 -25.22 5.63 50.87
CA GLN A 15 -24.35 5.85 49.75
C GLN A 15 -23.73 4.49 49.40
N PHE A 16 -24.42 3.76 48.52
CA PHE A 16 -23.81 2.71 47.73
C PHE A 16 -22.82 3.42 46.81
N SER A 17 -21.60 3.63 47.31
CA SER A 17 -20.44 3.78 46.46
C SER A 17 -20.31 2.47 45.70
N CYS A 18 -20.97 2.38 44.54
CA CYS A 18 -20.70 1.34 43.57
C CYS A 18 -19.30 1.62 43.02
N SER A 19 -18.26 1.24 43.78
CA SER A 19 -16.92 1.12 43.23
C SER A 19 -16.98 -0.05 42.25
N ALA A 20 -17.19 0.24 40.98
CA ALA A 20 -17.12 -0.77 39.93
C ALA A 20 -15.75 -1.47 40.03
N ALA A 21 -15.75 -2.78 40.30
CA ALA A 21 -14.53 -3.56 40.33
C ALA A 21 -13.91 -3.55 38.93
N ILE A 22 -12.64 -3.13 38.82
CA ILE A 22 -11.94 -3.03 37.54
C ILE A 22 -11.53 -4.44 37.12
N SER A 23 -11.88 -4.88 35.91
CA SER A 23 -11.43 -6.17 35.40
C SER A 23 -10.69 -6.05 34.09
N PHE A 24 -9.60 -6.79 33.93
CA PHE A 24 -8.89 -6.89 32.65
C PHE A 24 -8.16 -8.23 32.50
N LYS A 25 -7.98 -8.65 31.25
CA LYS A 25 -7.24 -9.84 30.84
C LYS A 25 -6.10 -9.44 29.92
N TRP A 26 -4.88 -9.83 30.28
CA TRP A 26 -3.71 -9.59 29.46
C TRP A 26 -3.46 -10.77 28.53
N CYS A 27 -3.46 -10.54 27.23
CA CYS A 27 -3.14 -11.54 26.24
C CYS A 27 -1.63 -11.67 26.07
N VAL A 28 -1.15 -12.91 26.15
CA VAL A 28 0.28 -13.25 26.09
C VAL A 28 0.51 -14.47 25.22
N THR A 29 1.71 -14.56 24.64
CA THR A 29 2.13 -15.74 23.89
C THR A 29 2.41 -16.93 24.82
N PRO A 30 2.53 -18.18 24.32
CA PRO A 30 2.80 -19.34 25.17
C PRO A 30 4.11 -19.20 25.96
N ALA A 31 5.11 -18.51 25.38
CA ALA A 31 6.39 -18.24 26.03
C ALA A 31 6.28 -17.28 27.24
N GLU A 32 5.25 -16.43 27.27
CA GLU A 32 5.08 -15.37 28.27
C GLU A 32 4.05 -15.73 29.35
N LYS A 33 3.30 -16.82 29.16
CA LYS A 33 2.18 -17.24 30.02
C LYS A 33 2.55 -17.34 31.50
N VAL A 34 3.70 -17.95 31.80
CA VAL A 34 4.18 -18.13 33.18
C VAL A 34 4.46 -16.77 33.83
N LYS A 35 5.17 -15.90 33.12
CA LYS A 35 5.48 -14.53 33.59
C LYS A 35 4.21 -13.70 33.79
N CYS A 36 3.21 -13.87 32.93
CA CYS A 36 1.92 -13.19 33.08
C CYS A 36 1.20 -13.59 34.38
N ALA A 37 1.19 -14.89 34.71
CA ALA A 37 0.57 -15.36 35.95
C ALA A 37 1.24 -14.75 37.19
N ASP A 38 2.57 -14.70 37.22
CA ASP A 38 3.33 -14.05 38.28
C ASP A 38 3.05 -12.54 38.33
N PHE A 39 3.02 -11.87 37.18
CA PHE A 39 2.69 -10.46 37.09
C PHE A 39 1.31 -10.13 37.67
N MET A 40 0.28 -10.93 37.34
CA MET A 40 -1.08 -10.72 37.87
C MET A 40 -1.15 -10.84 39.40
N LYS A 41 -0.30 -11.69 40.00
CA LYS A 41 -0.21 -11.79 41.47
C LYS A 41 0.24 -10.46 42.08
N TYR A 42 1.29 -9.85 41.54
CA TYR A 42 1.80 -8.57 42.05
C TYR A 42 0.87 -7.40 41.74
N VAL A 43 0.17 -7.42 40.61
CA VAL A 43 -0.88 -6.46 40.28
C VAL A 43 -2.00 -6.50 41.33
N ASN A 44 -2.47 -7.69 41.70
CA ASN A 44 -3.49 -7.84 42.74
C ASN A 44 -3.01 -7.31 44.10
N ILE A 45 -1.76 -7.60 44.50
CA ILE A 45 -1.18 -7.06 45.75
C ILE A 45 -1.15 -5.53 45.73
N THR A 46 -0.62 -4.94 44.66
CA THR A 46 -0.50 -3.49 44.50
C THR A 46 -1.86 -2.80 44.51
N ALA A 47 -2.88 -3.41 43.90
CA ALA A 47 -4.23 -2.87 43.89
C ALA A 47 -4.87 -2.87 45.28
N GLN A 48 -4.62 -3.91 46.09
CA GLN A 48 -5.09 -3.94 47.48
C GLN A 48 -4.45 -2.83 48.32
N GLU A 49 -3.14 -2.59 48.16
CA GLU A 49 -2.45 -1.47 48.82
C GLU A 49 -3.03 -0.11 48.42
N ALA A 50 -3.39 0.05 47.14
CA ALA A 50 -4.04 1.25 46.62
C ALA A 50 -5.53 1.34 46.94
N LYS A 51 -6.11 0.36 47.65
CA LYS A 51 -7.55 0.24 47.95
C LYS A 51 -8.43 0.20 46.69
N ILE A 52 -7.94 -0.43 45.64
CA ILE A 52 -8.63 -0.62 44.35
C ILE A 52 -9.08 -2.09 44.25
N SER A 53 -10.38 -2.31 44.08
CA SER A 53 -10.94 -3.65 43.85
C SER A 53 -10.78 -4.04 42.38
N ILE A 54 -10.01 -5.09 42.10
CA ILE A 54 -9.75 -5.54 40.73
C ILE A 54 -9.92 -7.05 40.53
N THR A 55 -10.12 -7.47 39.27
CA THR A 55 -10.14 -8.87 38.84
C THR A 55 -9.30 -9.01 37.57
N THR A 56 -8.14 -9.64 37.69
CA THR A 56 -7.18 -9.73 36.58
C THR A 56 -6.91 -11.16 36.15
N GLY A 57 -6.53 -11.35 34.88
CA GLY A 57 -6.19 -12.66 34.35
C GLY A 57 -5.30 -12.62 33.12
N CYS A 58 -4.87 -13.80 32.68
CA CYS A 58 -4.07 -13.97 31.47
C CYS A 58 -4.85 -14.77 30.44
N VAL A 59 -4.78 -14.35 29.18
CA VAL A 59 -5.33 -15.07 28.03
C VAL A 59 -4.17 -15.52 27.16
N GLU A 60 -4.17 -16.77 26.75
CA GLU A 60 -3.13 -17.28 25.85
C GLU A 60 -3.52 -17.03 24.40
N GLY A 61 -2.65 -16.36 23.65
CA GLY A 61 -2.73 -16.23 22.19
C GLY A 61 -1.60 -17.03 21.53
N THR A 62 -1.85 -17.55 20.33
CA THR A 62 -0.84 -18.27 19.55
C THR A 62 0.28 -17.36 19.06
N THR A 63 -0.06 -16.11 18.70
CA THR A 63 0.84 -15.04 18.29
C THR A 63 0.34 -13.70 18.83
N TYR A 64 1.14 -12.64 18.70
CA TYR A 64 0.71 -11.28 19.07
C TYR A 64 -0.45 -10.77 18.21
N ASP A 65 -0.53 -11.20 16.94
CA ASP A 65 -1.62 -10.83 16.02
C ASP A 65 -2.93 -11.52 16.42
N ASP A 66 -2.85 -12.77 16.89
CA ASP A 66 -3.98 -13.47 17.52
C ASP A 66 -4.44 -12.73 18.77
N CYS A 67 -3.52 -12.25 19.62
CA CYS A 67 -3.86 -11.43 20.77
C CYS A 67 -4.56 -10.12 20.39
N ALA A 68 -4.10 -9.42 19.34
CA ALA A 68 -4.77 -8.22 18.84
C ALA A 68 -6.20 -8.53 18.31
N ALA A 69 -6.37 -9.67 17.64
CA ALA A 69 -7.68 -10.15 17.21
C ALA A 69 -8.59 -10.50 18.39
N LYS A 70 -8.07 -11.14 19.45
CA LYS A 70 -8.81 -11.44 20.69
C LYS A 70 -9.27 -10.18 21.41
N ILE A 71 -8.48 -9.11 21.39
CA ILE A 71 -8.92 -7.80 21.92
C ILE A 71 -10.10 -7.26 21.13
N SER A 72 -10.04 -7.34 19.80
CA SER A 72 -11.13 -6.90 18.93
C SER A 72 -12.44 -7.68 19.15
N LYS A 73 -12.33 -8.94 19.61
CA LYS A 73 -13.46 -9.82 19.95
C LYS A 73 -13.88 -9.74 21.43
N SER A 74 -13.28 -8.86 22.23
CA SER A 74 -13.50 -8.78 23.69
C SER A 74 -13.16 -10.08 24.44
N GLU A 75 -12.29 -10.91 23.88
CA GLU A 75 -11.77 -12.14 24.52
C GLU A 75 -10.56 -11.83 25.41
N ALA A 76 -9.86 -10.71 25.14
CA ALA A 76 -8.79 -10.14 25.96
C ALA A 76 -8.92 -8.61 26.01
N ASP A 77 -8.24 -7.96 26.94
CA ASP A 77 -8.34 -6.51 27.15
C ASP A 77 -7.03 -5.76 26.85
N LEU A 78 -5.88 -6.42 27.06
CA LEU A 78 -4.56 -5.80 26.95
C LEU A 78 -3.59 -6.73 26.20
N VAL A 79 -2.66 -6.16 25.43
CA VAL A 79 -1.53 -6.86 24.82
C VAL A 79 -0.37 -5.87 24.65
N THR A 80 0.86 -6.34 24.74
CA THR A 80 2.05 -5.57 24.39
C THR A 80 2.41 -5.83 22.93
N LEU A 81 2.50 -4.76 22.13
CA LEU A 81 2.90 -4.84 20.73
C LEU A 81 4.12 -3.96 20.48
N ASP A 82 4.97 -4.38 19.55
CA ASP A 82 6.04 -3.56 18.99
C ASP A 82 5.48 -2.49 18.04
N ALA A 83 6.33 -1.53 17.65
CA ALA A 83 5.92 -0.40 16.81
C ALA A 83 5.33 -0.81 15.46
N GLY A 84 5.80 -1.90 14.85
CA GLY A 84 5.26 -2.40 13.59
C GLY A 84 3.83 -2.93 13.76
N ARG A 85 3.63 -3.76 14.78
CA ARG A 85 2.30 -4.31 15.09
C ARG A 85 1.31 -3.28 15.61
N LEU A 86 1.77 -2.24 16.31
CA LEU A 86 0.93 -1.12 16.70
C LEU A 86 0.41 -0.37 15.47
N PHE A 87 1.25 -0.16 14.46
CA PHE A 87 0.85 0.43 13.20
C PHE A 87 -0.23 -0.42 12.50
N GLU A 88 -0.02 -1.72 12.39
CA GLU A 88 -0.97 -2.65 11.76
C GLU A 88 -2.31 -2.72 12.51
N ALA A 89 -2.30 -2.87 13.84
CA ALA A 89 -3.50 -2.90 14.67
C ALA A 89 -4.28 -1.57 14.66
N GLY A 90 -3.56 -0.44 14.60
CA GLY A 90 -4.17 0.89 14.46
C GLY A 90 -4.84 1.09 13.09
N VAL A 91 -4.18 0.66 12.01
CA VAL A 91 -4.70 0.79 10.64
C VAL A 91 -5.98 -0.03 10.43
N GLN A 92 -6.09 -1.22 11.04
CA GLN A 92 -7.30 -2.05 10.95
C GLN A 92 -8.59 -1.33 11.37
N LYS A 93 -8.53 -0.38 12.31
CA LYS A 93 -9.70 0.38 12.78
C LYS A 93 -10.12 1.50 11.84
N TYR A 94 -9.18 2.11 11.12
CA TYR A 94 -9.45 3.24 10.23
C TYR A 94 -9.81 2.81 8.80
N ILE A 95 -9.50 1.57 8.43
CA ILE A 95 -9.95 0.99 7.17
C ILE A 95 -11.26 0.23 7.42
N LYS A 96 -12.36 0.98 7.53
CA LYS A 96 -13.73 0.44 7.47
C LYS A 96 -14.12 -0.01 6.05
N GLU A 97 -13.17 -0.47 5.25
CA GLU A 97 -13.37 -1.27 4.04
C GLU A 97 -12.19 -2.23 3.80
N PRO A 98 -12.19 -3.44 4.39
CA PRO A 98 -11.29 -4.51 3.96
C PRO A 98 -11.49 -4.90 2.48
N LYS A 99 -12.60 -4.47 1.85
CA LYS A 99 -12.85 -4.61 0.42
C LYS A 99 -11.79 -3.94 -0.44
N PHE A 100 -11.26 -2.78 -0.04
CA PHE A 100 -10.33 -2.06 -0.90
C PHE A 100 -8.97 -2.78 -0.96
N ILE A 101 -8.42 -3.19 0.19
CA ILE A 101 -7.16 -3.95 0.21
C ILE A 101 -7.34 -5.35 -0.40
N SER A 102 -8.46 -6.02 -0.16
CA SER A 102 -8.72 -7.32 -0.80
C SER A 102 -8.85 -7.20 -2.32
N GLN A 103 -9.45 -6.13 -2.84
CA GLN A 103 -9.51 -5.85 -4.28
C GLN A 103 -8.14 -5.54 -4.87
N LEU A 104 -7.29 -4.78 -4.17
CA LEU A 104 -5.94 -4.47 -4.64
C LEU A 104 -5.06 -5.73 -4.72
N CYS A 105 -5.23 -6.66 -3.78
CA CYS A 105 -4.44 -7.90 -3.72
C CYS A 105 -5.08 -9.07 -4.48
N ALA A 106 -6.27 -8.89 -5.06
CA ALA A 106 -7.06 -9.97 -5.65
C ALA A 106 -6.34 -10.72 -6.79
N LEU A 107 -5.52 -9.99 -7.56
CA LEU A 107 -4.81 -10.51 -8.73
C LEU A 107 -3.38 -10.96 -8.40
N CYS A 108 -2.90 -10.67 -7.19
CA CYS A 108 -1.56 -11.06 -6.76
C CYS A 108 -1.50 -12.57 -6.46
N GLN A 109 -0.31 -13.17 -6.64
CA GLN A 109 -0.09 -14.58 -6.35
C GLN A 109 0.52 -14.80 -4.97
N GLY A 110 0.08 -15.87 -4.30
CA GLY A 110 0.54 -16.32 -3.00
C GLY A 110 -0.64 -16.88 -2.19
N ILE A 111 -0.38 -17.34 -0.97
CA ILE A 111 -1.41 -17.92 -0.09
C ILE A 111 -1.59 -17.06 1.17
N ASN A 112 -2.84 -16.85 1.58
CA ASN A 112 -3.20 -16.12 2.81
C ASN A 112 -2.44 -14.78 2.94
N SER A 113 -1.66 -14.60 4.01
CA SER A 113 -0.89 -13.38 4.30
C SER A 113 0.22 -13.06 3.29
N THR A 114 0.56 -14.00 2.39
CA THR A 114 1.65 -13.83 1.43
C THR A 114 1.20 -13.44 0.03
N GLN A 115 -0.11 -13.50 -0.26
CA GLN A 115 -0.68 -13.19 -1.57
C GLN A 115 -0.32 -11.78 -2.06
N CYS A 116 -0.18 -10.83 -1.14
CA CYS A 116 0.18 -9.44 -1.43
C CYS A 116 1.61 -9.09 -1.00
N SER A 117 2.46 -10.09 -0.83
CA SER A 117 3.86 -9.86 -0.46
C SER A 117 4.56 -9.02 -1.52
N THR A 118 5.43 -8.12 -1.06
CA THR A 118 6.31 -7.31 -1.92
C THR A 118 7.57 -8.07 -2.32
N SER A 119 7.79 -9.26 -1.77
CA SER A 119 8.93 -10.12 -2.10
C SER A 119 8.68 -10.92 -3.38
N THR A 120 9.63 -10.88 -4.30
CA THR A 120 9.61 -11.68 -5.54
C THR A 120 9.74 -13.18 -5.31
N SER A 121 10.22 -13.61 -4.13
CA SER A 121 10.31 -15.04 -3.77
C SER A 121 8.96 -15.63 -3.35
N THR A 122 8.00 -14.79 -2.97
CA THR A 122 6.71 -15.23 -2.42
C THR A 122 5.53 -14.84 -3.31
N ASN A 123 5.63 -13.69 -3.98
CA ASN A 123 4.66 -13.21 -4.96
C ASN A 123 5.36 -13.00 -6.30
N MET A 124 5.07 -13.86 -7.27
CA MET A 124 5.71 -13.78 -8.59
C MET A 124 5.34 -12.53 -9.39
N TYR A 125 4.29 -11.82 -8.95
CA TYR A 125 3.84 -10.57 -9.55
C TYR A 125 4.42 -9.33 -8.86
N ALA A 126 5.26 -9.49 -7.84
CA ALA A 126 5.97 -8.38 -7.23
C ALA A 126 7.03 -7.77 -8.18
N SER A 127 7.32 -6.48 -7.99
CA SER A 127 8.26 -5.69 -8.80
C SER A 127 7.81 -5.48 -10.25
N TYR A 128 8.64 -4.79 -11.04
CA TYR A 128 8.33 -4.42 -12.42
C TYR A 128 8.15 -5.63 -13.34
N HIS A 129 9.06 -6.61 -13.29
CA HIS A 129 8.93 -7.83 -14.10
C HIS A 129 7.70 -8.63 -13.71
N GLY A 130 7.41 -8.77 -12.42
CA GLY A 130 6.25 -9.49 -11.95
C GLY A 130 4.94 -8.81 -12.38
N SER A 131 4.88 -7.48 -12.29
CA SER A 131 3.70 -6.70 -12.71
C SER A 131 3.42 -6.86 -14.20
N PHE A 132 4.46 -6.84 -15.05
CA PHE A 132 4.31 -7.13 -16.48
C PHE A 132 3.82 -8.57 -16.73
N LYS A 133 4.40 -9.55 -16.02
CA LYS A 133 3.97 -10.97 -16.10
C LYS A 133 2.52 -11.18 -15.67
N CYS A 134 2.02 -10.41 -14.71
CA CYS A 134 0.63 -10.43 -14.29
C CYS A 134 -0.30 -10.04 -15.45
N MET A 135 -0.06 -8.86 -16.04
CA MET A 135 -0.83 -8.36 -17.17
C MET A 135 -0.74 -9.29 -18.39
N ALA A 136 0.47 -9.74 -18.75
CA ALA A 136 0.68 -10.61 -19.91
C ALA A 136 0.01 -12.00 -19.77
N LYS A 137 -0.32 -12.43 -18.55
CA LYS A 137 -1.07 -13.67 -18.27
C LYS A 137 -2.58 -13.45 -18.13
N ASN A 138 -3.10 -12.30 -18.55
CA ASN A 138 -4.48 -11.88 -18.35
C ASN A 138 -4.88 -11.79 -16.87
N GLY A 139 -3.91 -11.58 -15.98
CA GLY A 139 -4.16 -11.30 -14.57
C GLY A 139 -4.69 -9.89 -14.35
N GLY A 140 -4.44 -8.95 -15.26
CA GLY A 140 -4.97 -7.59 -15.23
C GLY A 140 -4.79 -6.89 -16.57
N ASP A 141 -5.50 -5.77 -16.77
CA ASP A 141 -5.55 -5.09 -18.07
C ASP A 141 -4.35 -4.16 -18.34
N VAL A 142 -3.73 -3.62 -17.29
CA VAL A 142 -2.65 -2.62 -17.37
C VAL A 142 -1.55 -2.94 -16.34
N ALA A 143 -0.29 -2.76 -16.72
CA ALA A 143 0.86 -2.86 -15.83
C ALA A 143 1.66 -1.54 -15.76
N PHE A 144 1.97 -1.09 -14.54
CA PHE A 144 2.81 0.07 -14.30
C PHE A 144 4.27 -0.36 -14.11
N VAL A 145 5.09 -0.17 -15.14
CA VAL A 145 6.47 -0.69 -15.17
C VAL A 145 7.48 0.33 -15.70
N LYS A 146 8.77 0.01 -15.65
CA LYS A 146 9.81 0.82 -16.32
C LYS A 146 9.70 0.65 -17.83
N HIS A 147 10.21 1.63 -18.58
CA HIS A 147 10.23 1.57 -20.05
C HIS A 147 11.00 0.35 -20.58
N THR A 148 12.05 -0.10 -19.90
CA THR A 148 12.87 -1.26 -20.31
C THR A 148 12.23 -2.63 -20.00
N THR A 149 11.24 -2.67 -19.10
CA THR A 149 10.71 -3.93 -18.56
C THR A 149 10.11 -4.85 -19.64
N VAL A 150 9.46 -4.30 -20.66
CA VAL A 150 8.85 -5.10 -21.74
C VAL A 150 9.92 -5.85 -22.52
N GLU A 151 10.98 -5.16 -22.94
CA GLU A 151 12.09 -5.75 -23.67
C GLU A 151 12.83 -6.80 -22.82
N GLU A 152 13.11 -6.47 -21.56
CA GLU A 152 13.80 -7.36 -20.62
C GLU A 152 13.03 -8.69 -20.38
N VAL A 153 11.70 -8.65 -20.29
CA VAL A 153 10.90 -9.84 -20.01
C VAL A 153 10.62 -10.64 -21.29
N VAL A 154 10.32 -9.98 -22.41
CA VAL A 154 10.07 -10.64 -23.70
C VAL A 154 11.34 -11.33 -24.22
N ALA A 155 12.52 -10.72 -24.01
CA ALA A 155 13.81 -11.34 -24.37
C ALA A 155 14.08 -12.68 -23.66
N GLN A 156 13.39 -12.96 -22.54
CA GLN A 156 13.46 -14.25 -21.83
C GLN A 156 12.65 -15.35 -22.53
N GLY A 157 12.07 -15.10 -23.71
CA GLY A 157 11.43 -16.11 -24.56
C GLY A 157 10.01 -16.50 -24.13
N HIS A 158 9.38 -15.69 -23.30
CA HIS A 158 8.02 -15.91 -22.80
C HIS A 158 7.23 -14.61 -23.00
N TYR A 159 5.91 -14.71 -23.16
CA TYR A 159 5.00 -13.55 -23.27
C TYR A 159 5.01 -12.80 -24.62
N GLY A 160 5.09 -13.50 -25.76
CA GLY A 160 4.86 -12.89 -27.08
C GLY A 160 6.01 -11.99 -27.57
N ASN A 161 5.71 -11.03 -28.43
CA ASN A 161 6.66 -10.07 -28.99
C ASN A 161 6.49 -8.68 -28.36
N VAL A 162 7.54 -7.85 -28.39
CA VAL A 162 7.47 -6.45 -27.91
C VAL A 162 6.38 -5.66 -28.64
N SER A 163 6.14 -5.97 -29.92
CA SER A 163 5.09 -5.35 -30.75
C SER A 163 3.66 -5.60 -30.27
N ASP A 164 3.45 -6.61 -29.43
CA ASP A 164 2.13 -7.00 -28.94
C ASP A 164 1.66 -6.07 -27.80
N TYR A 165 2.58 -5.26 -27.26
CA TYR A 165 2.36 -4.36 -26.13
C TYR A 165 2.40 -2.89 -26.54
N GLN A 166 1.70 -2.06 -25.77
CA GLN A 166 1.56 -0.63 -26.05
C GLN A 166 1.64 0.17 -24.75
N TYR A 167 2.26 1.34 -24.81
CA TYR A 167 2.27 2.28 -23.68
C TYR A 167 1.07 3.23 -23.76
N LEU A 168 0.43 3.47 -22.61
CA LEU A 168 -0.62 4.46 -22.45
C LEU A 168 0.00 5.81 -22.07
N CYS A 169 -0.45 6.89 -22.69
CA CYS A 169 0.00 8.25 -22.36
C CYS A 169 -1.13 9.02 -21.66
N LYS A 170 -0.77 9.96 -20.78
CA LYS A 170 -1.70 10.73 -19.91
C LYS A 170 -2.72 11.55 -20.72
N ASP A 171 -2.36 11.96 -21.93
CA ASP A 171 -3.18 12.71 -22.87
C ASP A 171 -4.07 11.81 -23.76
N ASN A 172 -4.22 10.52 -23.40
CA ASN A 172 -4.81 9.49 -24.25
C ASN A 172 -4.16 9.37 -25.65
N SER A 173 -3.02 10.04 -25.87
CA SER A 173 -2.28 9.91 -27.11
C SER A 173 -1.42 8.65 -27.06
N ARG A 174 -0.94 8.25 -28.22
CA ARG A 174 0.10 7.24 -28.35
C ARG A 174 1.37 8.00 -28.68
N LYS A 175 2.37 8.04 -27.79
CA LYS A 175 3.67 8.59 -28.18
C LYS A 175 4.29 7.67 -29.22
N ALA A 176 4.77 8.26 -30.30
CA ALA A 176 5.46 7.54 -31.36
C ALA A 176 6.82 7.01 -30.86
N HIS A 177 7.36 6.00 -31.55
CA HIS A 177 8.75 5.61 -31.37
C HIS A 177 9.68 6.78 -31.72
N ALA A 178 10.83 6.85 -31.07
CA ALA A 178 11.81 7.92 -31.25
C ALA A 178 13.17 7.34 -31.66
N VAL A 179 13.89 8.09 -32.49
CA VAL A 179 15.30 7.82 -32.82
C VAL A 179 16.16 8.52 -31.76
N VAL A 180 17.05 7.77 -31.14
CA VAL A 180 17.89 8.26 -30.03
C VAL A 180 19.37 8.27 -30.41
N THR A 181 20.12 9.21 -29.86
CA THR A 181 21.58 9.31 -30.01
C THR A 181 22.19 9.90 -28.73
N ARG A 182 23.53 9.95 -28.64
CA ARG A 182 24.21 10.56 -27.49
C ARG A 182 23.97 12.08 -27.47
N GLU A 183 23.88 12.65 -26.27
CA GLU A 183 23.65 14.08 -26.07
C GLU A 183 24.75 14.95 -26.67
N ASP A 184 25.99 14.45 -26.69
CA ASP A 184 27.19 15.13 -27.19
C ASP A 184 27.40 14.99 -28.71
N ASN A 185 26.46 14.39 -29.43
CA ASN A 185 26.59 14.20 -30.88
C ASN A 185 26.53 15.57 -31.60
N PRO A 186 27.60 16.02 -32.27
CA PRO A 186 27.63 17.33 -32.91
C PRO A 186 26.71 17.43 -34.13
N ASN A 187 26.27 16.28 -34.67
CA ASN A 187 25.53 16.20 -35.94
C ASN A 187 24.01 16.06 -35.74
N ILE A 188 23.46 16.30 -34.55
CA ILE A 188 22.03 16.05 -34.25
C ILE A 188 21.11 16.81 -35.21
N GLU A 189 21.36 18.09 -35.48
CA GLU A 189 20.49 18.90 -36.35
C GLU A 189 20.54 18.43 -37.81
N ASP A 190 21.73 18.03 -38.28
CA ASP A 190 21.91 17.49 -39.63
C ASP A 190 21.20 16.15 -39.78
N ILE A 191 21.32 15.26 -38.79
CA ILE A 191 20.63 13.96 -38.77
C ILE A 191 19.11 14.17 -38.80
N ILE A 192 18.57 15.08 -37.99
CA ILE A 192 17.13 15.40 -38.00
C ILE A 192 16.72 15.90 -39.39
N THR A 193 17.51 16.79 -39.98
CA THR A 193 17.24 17.36 -41.31
C THR A 193 17.25 16.29 -42.40
N ILE A 194 18.24 15.40 -42.39
CA ILE A 194 18.37 14.29 -43.34
C ILE A 194 17.19 13.32 -43.19
N LEU A 195 16.88 12.88 -41.97
CA LEU A 195 15.79 11.94 -41.71
C LEU A 195 14.43 12.54 -42.07
N LYS A 196 14.21 13.82 -41.81
CA LYS A 196 12.99 14.52 -42.24
C LYS A 196 12.87 14.56 -43.76
N LYS A 197 13.93 14.94 -44.48
CA LYS A 197 13.96 14.92 -45.96
C LYS A 197 13.77 13.51 -46.53
N MET A 198 14.35 12.50 -45.89
CA MET A 198 14.16 11.09 -46.26
C MET A 198 12.69 10.69 -46.10
N SER A 199 12.04 11.11 -45.02
CA SER A 199 10.60 10.87 -44.81
C SER A 199 9.73 11.56 -45.85
N GLU A 200 10.08 12.77 -46.27
CA GLU A 200 9.34 13.54 -47.28
C GLU A 200 9.49 12.92 -48.68
N ASN A 201 10.72 12.56 -49.06
CA ASN A 201 11.04 12.03 -50.38
C ASN A 201 10.72 10.53 -50.55
N TYR A 202 10.86 9.77 -49.47
CA TYR A 202 10.78 8.30 -49.48
C TYR A 202 9.77 7.75 -48.48
N GLY A 203 8.77 8.53 -48.05
CA GLY A 203 7.67 8.01 -47.23
C GLY A 203 6.86 6.91 -47.91
N SER A 204 5.65 6.60 -47.41
CA SER A 204 4.89 5.41 -47.84
C SER A 204 4.50 5.40 -49.33
N LYS A 205 4.53 6.54 -50.02
CA LYS A 205 4.11 6.69 -51.44
C LYS A 205 5.26 6.63 -52.46
N ALA A 206 6.50 6.46 -52.02
CA ALA A 206 7.63 6.41 -52.94
C ALA A 206 7.72 5.07 -53.69
N THR A 207 8.21 5.08 -54.93
CA THR A 207 8.22 3.91 -55.82
C THR A 207 9.47 3.05 -55.66
N ARG A 208 10.65 3.67 -55.58
CA ARG A 208 11.93 2.95 -55.57
C ARG A 208 12.34 2.47 -54.19
N PHE A 209 12.13 3.27 -53.15
CA PHE A 209 12.43 2.96 -51.76
C PHE A 209 11.33 3.56 -50.88
N GLN A 210 10.82 2.79 -49.93
CA GLN A 210 9.75 3.20 -49.01
C GLN A 210 10.24 3.05 -47.58
N LEU A 211 10.43 4.18 -46.91
CA LEU A 211 11.01 4.28 -45.58
C LEU A 211 10.15 3.61 -44.49
N PHE A 212 8.82 3.58 -44.69
CA PHE A 212 7.84 3.01 -43.77
C PHE A 212 7.14 1.78 -44.37
N ASN A 213 7.82 1.02 -45.23
CA ASN A 213 7.27 -0.23 -45.75
C ASN A 213 8.34 -1.32 -45.80
N SER A 214 8.18 -2.33 -44.96
CA SER A 214 9.08 -3.46 -44.85
C SER A 214 8.73 -4.62 -45.79
N THR A 215 7.63 -4.58 -46.56
CA THR A 215 7.10 -5.73 -47.31
C THR A 215 8.07 -6.30 -48.35
N ARG A 216 9.00 -5.48 -48.86
CA ARG A 216 10.07 -5.93 -49.78
C ARG A 216 11.19 -6.71 -49.10
N TYR A 217 11.21 -6.72 -47.78
CA TYR A 217 12.20 -7.38 -46.94
C TYR A 217 11.45 -8.45 -46.13
N SER A 218 12.06 -9.60 -45.88
CA SER A 218 11.42 -10.68 -45.12
C SER A 218 11.33 -10.32 -43.62
N GLY A 219 10.44 -9.38 -43.27
CA GLY A 219 10.25 -8.84 -41.92
C GLY A 219 9.18 -7.74 -41.87
N SER A 220 8.85 -7.26 -40.67
CA SER A 220 7.92 -6.17 -40.43
C SER A 220 8.53 -5.12 -39.49
N ASN A 221 8.14 -3.85 -39.67
CA ASN A 221 8.62 -2.72 -38.86
C ASN A 221 10.16 -2.57 -38.82
N LEU A 222 10.82 -2.76 -39.96
CA LEU A 222 12.28 -2.69 -40.08
C LEU A 222 12.76 -1.24 -40.11
N ILE A 223 13.67 -0.89 -39.20
CA ILE A 223 14.19 0.48 -38.94
C ILE A 223 13.10 1.41 -38.38
N PHE A 224 12.01 1.58 -39.11
CA PHE A 224 10.83 2.35 -38.72
C PHE A 224 9.58 1.47 -38.77
N LYS A 225 8.56 1.85 -37.99
CA LYS A 225 7.28 1.15 -37.99
C LYS A 225 6.61 1.30 -39.37
N ASP A 226 6.03 0.24 -39.91
CA ASP A 226 5.37 0.26 -41.24
C ASP A 226 4.11 1.15 -41.26
N SER A 227 3.59 1.48 -40.08
CA SER A 227 2.46 2.41 -39.89
C SER A 227 2.87 3.87 -39.72
N ALA A 228 4.17 4.17 -39.71
CA ALA A 228 4.63 5.55 -39.67
C ALA A 228 4.26 6.28 -40.97
N THR A 229 3.87 7.55 -40.85
CA THR A 229 3.49 8.38 -41.99
C THR A 229 4.49 9.51 -42.24
N ALA A 230 5.20 9.94 -41.20
CA ALA A 230 6.23 10.97 -41.28
C ALA A 230 7.25 10.87 -40.13
N LEU A 231 8.44 11.44 -40.32
CA LEU A 231 9.39 11.75 -39.26
C LEU A 231 9.37 13.24 -38.93
N THR A 232 9.29 13.57 -37.65
CA THR A 232 9.31 14.96 -37.15
C THR A 232 10.44 15.14 -36.15
N GLY A 233 11.18 16.26 -36.27
CA GLY A 233 12.22 16.62 -35.32
C GLY A 233 11.65 17.04 -33.97
N ILE A 234 12.30 16.61 -32.88
CA ILE A 234 11.95 17.04 -31.52
C ILE A 234 12.70 18.34 -31.21
N ALA A 235 12.00 19.32 -30.64
CA ALA A 235 12.59 20.61 -30.24
C ALA A 235 13.75 20.40 -29.25
N LYS A 236 14.82 21.20 -29.37
CA LYS A 236 16.09 21.02 -28.65
C LYS A 236 15.91 20.90 -27.13
N ASP A 237 15.04 21.73 -26.58
CA ASP A 237 14.70 21.76 -25.15
C ASP A 237 13.96 20.52 -24.66
N LYS A 238 13.37 19.71 -25.56
CA LYS A 238 12.59 18.49 -25.26
C LYS A 238 13.33 17.17 -25.57
N ARG A 239 14.59 17.20 -25.99
CA ARG A 239 15.34 16.00 -26.44
C ARG A 239 15.87 15.08 -25.33
N THR A 240 15.52 15.32 -24.08
CA THR A 240 15.87 14.40 -22.99
C THR A 240 14.75 13.38 -22.79
N TYR A 241 15.09 12.17 -22.34
CA TYR A 241 14.11 11.11 -22.03
C TYR A 241 12.96 11.63 -21.15
N VAL A 242 13.31 12.40 -20.11
CA VAL A 242 12.33 12.95 -19.18
C VAL A 242 11.41 13.92 -19.91
N LYS A 243 11.93 14.89 -20.66
CA LYS A 243 11.10 15.91 -21.30
C LYS A 243 10.33 15.40 -22.52
N PHE A 244 10.83 14.38 -23.20
CA PHE A 244 10.14 13.73 -24.32
C PHE A 244 8.94 12.90 -23.83
N LEU A 245 9.06 12.23 -22.68
CA LEU A 245 8.02 11.34 -22.14
C LEU A 245 7.16 11.97 -21.04
N ARG A 246 7.65 12.99 -20.35
CA ARG A 246 7.04 13.60 -19.17
C ARG A 246 7.14 15.12 -19.28
N GLU A 247 6.03 15.74 -19.69
CA GLU A 247 5.88 17.19 -19.68
C GLU A 247 5.60 17.72 -18.25
N ASP A 248 5.15 16.86 -17.31
CA ASP A 248 4.60 17.27 -16.00
C ASP A 248 5.14 16.47 -14.79
N TYR A 249 6.46 16.39 -14.56
CA TYR A 249 6.97 15.74 -13.35
C TYR A 249 6.90 16.64 -12.11
N GLU A 250 5.68 17.04 -11.74
CA GLU A 250 5.36 17.91 -10.59
C GLU A 250 4.10 17.39 -9.85
N ASP A 251 4.00 16.08 -9.57
CA ASP A 251 2.84 15.52 -8.84
C ASP A 251 3.20 14.69 -7.60
N PHE A 252 4.41 14.86 -7.06
CA PHE A 252 4.68 14.41 -5.68
C PHE A 252 3.82 15.17 -4.65
N ALA A 253 3.44 16.40 -4.97
CA ALA A 253 2.50 17.18 -4.18
C ALA A 253 1.11 16.51 -4.16
N ALA A 254 0.62 15.98 -5.28
CA ALA A 254 -0.68 15.28 -5.36
C ALA A 254 -0.67 13.93 -4.63
N LEU A 255 0.44 13.17 -4.66
CA LEU A 255 0.57 11.93 -3.89
C LEU A 255 0.60 12.15 -2.37
N ARG A 256 0.97 13.36 -1.92
CA ARG A 256 0.94 13.79 -0.52
C ARG A 256 -0.28 14.63 -0.16
N ALA A 257 -1.09 15.02 -1.15
CA ALA A 257 -2.31 15.75 -0.92
C ALA A 257 -3.36 14.75 -0.44
N CYS A 258 -3.52 14.65 0.89
CA CYS A 258 -4.75 14.10 1.43
C CYS A 258 -5.89 15.00 0.97
N SER A 259 -6.63 14.59 -0.06
CA SER A 259 -7.94 15.15 -0.35
C SER A 259 -8.89 14.64 0.72
N PHE A 260 -8.86 15.28 1.89
CA PHE A 260 -9.88 15.08 2.90
C PHE A 260 -11.14 15.78 2.40
N ARG A 261 -11.83 15.15 1.45
CA ARG A 261 -13.22 15.47 1.19
C ARG A 261 -13.98 14.94 2.39
N SER A 262 -14.05 15.76 3.44
CA SER A 262 -15.00 15.58 4.52
C SER A 262 -16.39 15.74 3.92
N THR A 263 -16.90 14.67 3.33
CA THR A 263 -18.34 14.42 3.27
C THR A 263 -18.69 13.58 4.48
N THR A 264 -18.34 14.05 5.68
CA THR A 264 -19.07 13.61 6.86
C THR A 264 -20.38 14.38 6.85
N ALA A 265 -21.42 13.75 6.31
CA ALA A 265 -22.65 13.76 7.08
C ALA A 265 -22.28 13.29 8.49
N LYS A 266 -22.63 14.11 9.48
CA LYS A 266 -22.45 13.84 10.90
C LYS A 266 -22.77 12.35 11.15
N PRO A 267 -21.83 11.53 11.68
CA PRO A 267 -22.16 10.17 12.04
C PRO A 267 -23.29 10.22 13.06
N THR A 268 -24.46 9.73 12.68
CA THR A 268 -25.50 9.37 13.62
C THR A 268 -24.88 8.37 14.58
N GLU A 269 -24.87 8.74 15.86
CA GLU A 269 -24.56 7.88 17.00
C GLU A 269 -25.33 6.57 16.86
N SER A 270 -24.68 5.52 16.37
CA SER A 270 -25.16 4.15 16.52
C SER A 270 -24.40 3.54 17.70
N SER A 271 -25.12 3.45 18.81
CA SER A 271 -24.74 2.72 20.01
C SER A 271 -24.54 1.24 19.69
N GLU A 272 -23.31 0.80 19.44
CA GLU A 272 -22.89 -0.58 19.65
C GLU A 272 -21.37 -0.60 19.81
N GLY A 273 -20.93 -0.84 21.04
CA GLY A 273 -19.55 -0.70 21.49
C GLY A 273 -18.64 -1.80 20.95
N ALA A 274 -17.62 -1.40 20.21
CA ALA A 274 -16.39 -2.18 20.03
C ALA A 274 -15.22 -1.41 20.67
N PRO A 275 -14.28 -2.07 21.37
CA PRO A 275 -13.33 -1.40 22.23
C PRO A 275 -12.36 -0.51 21.45
N TYR A 276 -12.09 0.66 21.99
CA TYR A 276 -11.10 1.58 21.48
C TYR A 276 -9.71 1.11 21.92
N ILE A 277 -8.79 0.84 20.97
CA ILE A 277 -7.37 0.70 21.31
C ILE A 277 -6.90 2.06 21.82
N SER A 278 -6.73 2.16 23.13
CA SER A 278 -6.22 3.33 23.82
C SER A 278 -4.78 3.05 24.21
N PHE A 279 -3.85 3.90 23.78
CA PHE A 279 -2.44 3.78 24.15
C PHE A 279 -2.28 4.28 25.59
N LEU A 280 -2.01 3.36 26.52
CA LEU A 280 -1.94 3.70 27.95
C LEU A 280 -0.51 4.06 28.40
N PHE A 281 0.51 3.40 27.86
CA PHE A 281 1.90 3.58 28.29
C PHE A 281 2.89 3.40 27.13
N VAL A 282 4.02 4.11 27.19
CA VAL A 282 5.19 3.92 26.32
C VAL A 282 6.33 3.38 27.17
N SER A 283 6.92 2.26 26.77
CA SER A 283 8.12 1.74 27.41
C SER A 283 9.34 2.51 26.89
N PHE A 284 9.95 3.34 27.74
CA PHE A 284 11.25 3.93 27.45
C PHE A 284 12.34 2.93 27.85
N SER A 285 12.93 2.25 26.87
CA SER A 285 14.24 1.63 27.10
C SER A 285 15.25 2.76 27.27
N ALA A 286 15.94 2.82 28.42
CA ALA A 286 17.07 3.71 28.58
C ALA A 286 18.02 3.47 27.41
N LEU A 287 18.30 4.50 26.61
CA LEU A 287 19.47 4.49 25.74
C LEU A 287 20.64 4.12 26.67
N LEU A 288 21.20 2.93 26.49
CA LEU A 288 22.52 2.63 27.02
C LEU A 288 23.39 3.81 26.59
N ALA A 289 23.84 4.59 27.58
CA ALA A 289 24.79 5.64 27.39
C ALA A 289 25.99 4.99 26.67
N MET A 290 26.12 5.25 25.37
CA MET A 290 27.39 5.09 24.68
C MET A 290 28.31 6.13 25.31
N ILE A 291 28.95 5.75 26.41
CA ILE A 291 30.08 6.48 26.97
C ILE A 291 31.29 6.11 26.10
N PRO A 292 31.93 7.09 25.43
CA PRO A 292 33.21 6.86 24.79
C PRO A 292 34.31 6.93 25.87
N THR A 293 35.16 5.92 25.91
CA THR A 293 36.54 6.02 26.40
C THR A 293 37.43 5.21 25.49
#